data_AF-A0A351C5N6-F1
#
_entry.id   AF-A0A351C5N6-F1
#
_cell.length_a   1.000
_cell.length_b   1.000
_cell.length_c   1.000
_cell.angle_alpha   90.00
_cell.angle_beta   90.00
_cell.angle_gamma   90.00
#
_symmetry.space_group_name_H-M   'P 1'
#
loop_
_entity.id
_entity.type
_entity.pdbx_description
1 polymer ?
#
loop_
_entity_poly.entity_id
_entity_poly.type
_entity_poly.pdbx_seq_one_letter_code
_entity_poly.pdbx_strand_id
1 'polypeptide(L)'
;MPEWGAFEPTETARAPAHYVVSASAASVVSAYLDTHGVIYSSIPEADERELEAFTIDSTTVSSREFQQIFERTLFGSSSSKWVAVEEGSLIVSTSQPLGRLVFYLLEPRSDDGLVNWAQLDKWLEPGKDYPIYRSID
;
A
#
# COMPACT_ATOMS: atom_id res chain seq x y z
N MET A 1 -16.13 23.42 -20.13
CA MET A 1 -15.09 23.29 -21.17
C MET A 1 -14.64 21.84 -21.12
N PRO A 2 -14.78 21.03 -22.17
CA PRO A 2 -14.27 19.67 -22.11
C PRO A 2 -12.75 19.69 -22.16
N GLU A 3 -12.08 19.22 -21.10
CA GLU A 3 -10.68 18.80 -21.17
C GLU A 3 -10.57 17.35 -21.67
N TRP A 4 -9.64 17.12 -22.59
CA TRP A 4 -9.28 15.78 -23.07
C TRP A 4 -7.83 15.53 -22.69
N GLY A 5 -7.61 14.93 -21.53
CA GLY A 5 -6.30 14.48 -21.07
C GLY A 5 -6.05 13.04 -21.53
N ALA A 6 -4.86 12.77 -22.08
CA ALA A 6 -4.35 11.43 -22.29
C ALA A 6 -3.12 11.23 -21.39
N PHE A 7 -3.10 10.13 -20.66
CA PHE A 7 -2.01 9.76 -19.77
C PHE A 7 -1.47 8.40 -20.19
N GLU A 8 -0.14 8.26 -20.18
CA GLU A 8 0.57 7.01 -20.40
C GLU A 8 1.20 6.59 -19.08
N PRO A 9 1.08 5.31 -18.65
CA PRO A 9 1.69 4.86 -17.42
C PRO A 9 3.22 4.86 -17.55
N THR A 10 3.91 5.42 -16.56
CA THR A 10 5.37 5.31 -16.46
C THR A 10 5.82 4.02 -15.77
N GLU A 11 4.92 3.38 -15.03
CA GLU A 11 5.15 2.15 -14.28
C GLU A 11 3.86 1.32 -14.27
N THR A 12 3.97 0.00 -14.24
CA THR A 12 2.82 -0.91 -14.15
C THR A 12 3.13 -2.03 -13.17
N ALA A 13 2.13 -2.46 -12.41
CA ALA A 13 2.21 -3.62 -11.53
C ALA A 13 0.96 -4.48 -11.66
N ARG A 14 1.10 -5.78 -11.36
CA ARG A 14 -0.02 -6.73 -11.28
C ARG A 14 -0.67 -6.61 -9.91
N ALA A 15 -1.99 -6.59 -9.83
CA ALA A 15 -2.68 -6.68 -8.55
C ALA A 15 -2.53 -8.08 -7.95
N PRO A 16 -2.12 -8.23 -6.68
CA PRO A 16 -2.09 -9.52 -5.99
C PRO A 16 -3.51 -10.00 -5.67
N ALA A 17 -3.68 -11.27 -5.32
CA ALA A 17 -4.98 -11.78 -4.85
C ALA A 17 -5.46 -11.11 -3.54
N HIS A 18 -4.52 -10.78 -2.65
CA HIS A 18 -4.80 -10.01 -1.44
C HIS A 18 -3.56 -9.25 -0.95
N TYR A 19 -3.81 -8.22 -0.14
CA TYR A 19 -2.81 -7.52 0.63
C TYR A 19 -2.86 -7.96 2.10
N VAL A 20 -1.71 -7.90 2.77
CA VAL A 20 -1.60 -8.05 4.22
C VAL A 20 -1.01 -6.76 4.80
N VAL A 21 -1.80 -6.03 5.58
CA VAL A 21 -1.36 -4.83 6.28
C VAL A 21 -0.85 -5.23 7.66
N SER A 22 0.39 -4.86 8.00
CA SER A 22 0.95 -5.15 9.34
C SER A 22 0.07 -4.57 10.45
N ALA A 23 0.01 -5.25 11.60
CA ALA A 23 -0.71 -4.79 12.77
C ALA A 23 -0.34 -3.35 13.17
N SER A 24 0.94 -2.98 13.03
CA SER A 24 1.42 -1.63 13.34
C SER A 24 0.77 -0.53 12.50
N ALA A 25 0.46 -0.80 11.22
CA ALA A 25 -0.15 0.14 10.28
C ALA A 25 -1.68 -0.02 10.15
N ALA A 26 -2.24 -1.10 10.72
CA ALA A 26 -3.63 -1.48 10.56
C ALA A 26 -4.61 -0.34 10.85
N SER A 27 -4.46 0.36 11.98
CA SER A 27 -5.37 1.45 12.38
C SER A 27 -5.40 2.64 11.40
N VAL A 28 -4.27 2.98 10.79
CA VAL A 28 -4.20 4.07 9.80
C VAL A 28 -4.83 3.60 8.50
N VAL A 29 -4.44 2.42 8.01
CA VAL A 29 -4.94 1.90 6.74
C VAL A 29 -6.45 1.64 6.82
N SER A 30 -6.94 1.03 7.90
CA SER A 30 -8.36 0.73 8.08
C SER A 30 -9.23 1.98 8.01
N ALA A 31 -8.79 3.11 8.58
CA ALA A 31 -9.56 4.36 8.54
C ALA A 31 -9.84 4.83 7.10
N TYR A 32 -8.89 4.63 6.18
CA TYR A 32 -9.08 4.93 4.76
C TYR A 32 -9.93 3.87 4.06
N LEU A 33 -9.69 2.59 4.36
CA LEU A 33 -10.52 1.50 3.81
C LEU A 33 -12.00 1.68 4.18
N ASP A 34 -12.28 2.01 5.44
CA ASP A 34 -13.62 2.29 5.97
C ASP A 34 -14.28 3.46 5.26
N THR A 35 -13.54 4.55 5.03
CA THR A 35 -14.03 5.75 4.31
C THR A 35 -14.53 5.41 2.91
N HIS A 36 -13.89 4.44 2.25
CA HIS A 36 -14.27 3.99 0.91
C HIS A 36 -15.22 2.78 0.89
N GLY A 37 -15.55 2.21 2.06
CA GLY A 37 -16.36 1.01 2.16
C GLY A 37 -15.66 -0.26 1.63
N VAL A 38 -14.33 -0.30 1.67
CA VAL A 38 -13.54 -1.49 1.31
C VAL A 38 -13.73 -2.56 2.37
N ILE A 39 -13.98 -3.79 1.93
CA ILE A 39 -14.13 -4.94 2.84
C ILE A 39 -12.75 -5.55 3.11
N TYR A 40 -12.48 -5.81 4.38
CA TYR A 40 -11.28 -6.49 4.87
C TYR A 40 -11.61 -7.30 6.14
N SER A 41 -10.66 -8.11 6.59
CA SER A 41 -10.77 -8.81 7.88
C SER A 41 -9.48 -8.70 8.67
N SER A 42 -9.55 -8.77 10.00
CA SER A 42 -8.39 -8.87 10.87
C SER A 42 -7.92 -10.32 10.99
N ILE A 43 -6.61 -10.52 11.06
CA ILE A 43 -5.99 -11.80 11.35
C ILE A 43 -6.10 -12.06 12.86
N PRO A 44 -6.76 -13.15 13.29
CA PRO A 44 -7.09 -13.38 14.69
C PRO A 44 -5.95 -14.02 15.50
N GLU A 45 -5.00 -14.68 14.82
CA GLU A 45 -3.87 -15.36 15.46
C GLU A 45 -2.61 -15.10 14.64
N ALA A 46 -1.49 -14.87 15.31
CA ALA A 46 -0.22 -14.64 14.64
C ALA A 46 0.28 -15.91 13.92
N ASP A 47 0.78 -15.75 12.70
CA ASP A 47 1.35 -16.82 11.89
C ASP A 47 2.54 -16.34 11.04
N GLU A 48 3.29 -17.28 10.46
CA GLU A 48 4.28 -16.96 9.44
C GLU A 48 3.68 -17.23 8.06
N ARG A 49 3.84 -16.26 7.15
CA ARG A 49 3.37 -16.36 5.76
C ARG A 49 4.47 -16.00 4.80
N GLU A 50 4.55 -16.73 3.70
CA GLU A 50 5.34 -16.31 2.55
C GLU A 50 4.57 -15.22 1.80
N LEU A 51 5.14 -14.03 1.76
CA LEU A 51 4.52 -12.84 1.16
C LEU A 51 5.56 -12.11 0.31
N GLU A 52 5.09 -11.38 -0.69
CA GLU A 52 5.92 -10.43 -1.41
C GLU A 52 6.05 -9.13 -0.58
N ALA A 53 7.28 -8.85 -0.16
CA ALA A 53 7.63 -7.68 0.64
C ALA A 53 8.40 -6.67 -0.22
N PHE A 54 7.98 -5.41 -0.16
CA PHE A 54 8.68 -4.30 -0.80
C PHE A 54 9.71 -3.70 0.16
N THR A 55 10.99 -3.93 -0.10
CA THR A 55 12.08 -3.35 0.69
C THR A 55 12.40 -1.95 0.19
N ILE A 56 12.37 -0.99 1.10
CA ILE A 56 12.56 0.43 0.82
C ILE A 56 14.05 0.70 0.63
N ASP A 57 14.41 1.26 -0.52
CA ASP A 57 15.74 1.80 -0.77
C ASP A 57 15.79 3.28 -0.38
N SER A 58 14.84 4.07 -0.86
CA SER A 58 14.83 5.52 -0.65
C SER A 58 13.42 6.12 -0.78
N THR A 59 13.28 7.37 -0.37
CA THR A 59 12.04 8.15 -0.55
C THR A 59 12.37 9.55 -1.04
N THR A 60 11.49 10.12 -1.86
CA THR A 60 11.53 11.54 -2.23
C THR A 60 10.26 12.24 -1.78
N VAL A 61 10.43 13.50 -1.41
CA VAL A 61 9.35 14.42 -1.06
C VAL A 61 9.22 15.46 -2.16
N SER A 62 8.01 15.68 -2.66
CA SER A 62 7.75 16.76 -3.61
C SER A 62 8.14 18.11 -3.01
N SER A 63 8.77 18.97 -3.80
CA SER A 63 9.06 20.36 -3.39
C SER A 63 7.83 21.28 -3.50
N ARG A 64 6.77 20.81 -4.16
CA ARG A 64 5.52 21.54 -4.35
C ARG A 64 4.47 21.00 -3.40
N GLU A 65 3.83 21.91 -2.68
CA GLU A 65 2.64 21.60 -1.89
C GLU A 65 1.43 21.38 -2.81
N PHE A 66 0.69 20.31 -2.56
CA PHE A 66 -0.60 20.02 -3.20
C PHE A 66 -1.60 19.67 -2.11
N GLN A 67 -2.72 20.39 -2.06
CA GLN A 67 -3.77 20.19 -1.05
C GLN A 67 -3.24 20.07 0.39
N GLN A 68 -2.35 20.99 0.79
CA GLN A 68 -1.77 21.06 2.14
C GLN A 68 -0.84 19.90 2.51
N ILE A 69 -0.46 19.06 1.55
CA ILE A 69 0.53 18.01 1.73
C ILE A 69 1.67 18.14 0.73
N PHE A 70 2.78 17.46 1.03
CA PHE A 70 3.86 17.26 0.08
C PHE A 70 3.89 15.79 -0.28
N GLU A 71 3.60 15.48 -1.54
CA GLU A 71 3.49 14.10 -2.00
C GLU A 71 4.80 13.33 -1.77
N ARG A 72 4.67 12.03 -1.48
CA ARG A 72 5.80 11.11 -1.34
C ARG A 72 5.93 10.22 -2.56
N THR A 73 7.16 9.82 -2.82
CA THR A 73 7.44 8.74 -3.76
C THR A 73 8.44 7.81 -3.10
N LEU A 74 8.11 6.52 -3.05
CA LEU A 74 8.93 5.49 -2.43
C LEU A 74 9.69 4.73 -3.51
N PHE A 75 10.94 4.36 -3.29
CA PHE A 75 11.74 3.56 -4.21
C PHE A 75 12.26 2.33 -3.49
N GLY A 76 12.42 1.23 -4.22
CA GLY A 76 12.74 -0.06 -3.63
C GLY A 76 12.43 -1.20 -4.57
N SER A 77 12.41 -2.42 -4.02
CA SER A 77 12.15 -3.63 -4.79
C SER A 77 11.36 -4.66 -3.99
N SER A 78 10.54 -5.41 -4.72
CA SER A 78 9.77 -6.53 -4.17
C SER A 78 10.56 -7.84 -4.19
N SER A 79 10.42 -8.65 -3.16
CA SER A 79 10.92 -10.03 -3.10
C SER A 79 10.02 -10.90 -2.23
N SER A 80 9.99 -12.21 -2.49
CA SER A 80 9.36 -13.17 -1.56
C SER A 80 10.14 -13.23 -0.25
N LYS A 81 9.43 -13.15 0.88
CA LYS A 81 9.96 -13.29 2.23
C LYS A 81 8.96 -14.03 3.11
N TRP A 82 9.47 -14.80 4.06
CA TRP A 82 8.69 -15.25 5.21
C TRP A 82 8.53 -14.08 6.18
N VAL A 83 7.29 -13.68 6.42
CA VAL A 83 6.92 -12.56 7.28
C VAL A 83 6.15 -13.12 8.47
N ALA A 84 6.56 -12.74 9.68
CA ALA A 84 5.77 -12.94 10.88
C ALA A 84 4.60 -11.95 10.89
N VAL A 85 3.40 -12.45 10.65
CA VAL A 85 2.18 -11.66 10.62
C VAL A 85 1.56 -11.69 12.01
N GLU A 86 1.50 -10.52 12.65
CA GLU A 86 0.99 -10.38 14.01
C GLU A 86 -0.56 -10.41 14.02
N GLU A 87 -1.13 -10.85 15.14
CA GLU A 87 -2.55 -10.66 15.44
C GLU A 87 -2.94 -9.18 15.25
N GLY A 88 -4.10 -8.94 14.65
CA GLY A 88 -4.58 -7.59 14.35
C GLY A 88 -4.06 -7.02 13.02
N SER A 89 -3.16 -7.72 12.33
CA SER A 89 -2.87 -7.44 10.91
C SER A 89 -4.13 -7.57 10.07
N LEU A 90 -4.25 -6.82 8.98
CA LEU A 90 -5.44 -6.85 8.11
C LEU A 90 -5.14 -7.66 6.85
N ILE A 91 -6.14 -8.42 6.38
CA ILE A 91 -6.13 -9.03 5.05
C ILE A 91 -7.20 -8.36 4.19
N VAL A 92 -6.78 -7.86 3.02
CA VAL A 92 -7.63 -7.09 2.09
C VAL A 92 -7.62 -7.78 0.74
N SER A 93 -8.72 -8.43 0.36
CA SER A 93 -8.81 -9.10 -0.93
C SER A 93 -8.96 -8.10 -2.08
N THR A 94 -8.33 -8.36 -3.21
CA THR A 94 -8.59 -7.60 -4.46
C THR A 94 -9.77 -8.18 -5.25
N SER A 95 -10.27 -9.37 -4.88
CA SER A 95 -11.44 -10.02 -5.49
C SER A 95 -12.76 -9.45 -4.95
N GLN A 96 -12.91 -8.13 -5.04
CA GLN A 96 -14.11 -7.40 -4.65
C GLN A 96 -14.38 -6.25 -5.64
N PRO A 97 -15.59 -5.65 -5.67
CA PRO A 97 -15.91 -4.56 -6.61
C PRO A 97 -14.93 -3.37 -6.55
N LEU A 98 -14.37 -3.11 -5.37
CA LEU A 98 -13.38 -2.04 -5.13
C LEU A 98 -11.93 -2.51 -5.31
N GLY A 99 -11.67 -3.69 -5.90
CA GLY A 99 -10.32 -4.26 -6.01
C GLY A 99 -9.30 -3.35 -6.69
N ARG A 100 -9.71 -2.57 -7.70
CA ARG A 100 -8.84 -1.57 -8.34
C ARG A 100 -8.49 -0.43 -7.40
N LEU A 101 -9.45 0.03 -6.59
CA LEU A 101 -9.20 1.05 -5.57
C LEU A 101 -8.28 0.51 -4.48
N VAL A 102 -8.46 -0.74 -4.05
CA VAL A 102 -7.55 -1.41 -3.10
C VAL A 102 -6.12 -1.42 -3.64
N PHE A 103 -5.94 -1.87 -4.89
CA PHE A 103 -4.64 -1.83 -5.55
C PHE A 103 -4.07 -0.40 -5.55
N TYR A 104 -4.86 0.57 -5.96
CA TYR A 104 -4.43 1.96 -6.05
C TYR A 104 -4.07 2.60 -4.70
N LEU A 105 -4.81 2.29 -3.63
CA LEU A 105 -4.55 2.81 -2.30
C LEU A 105 -3.32 2.18 -1.65
N LEU A 106 -3.13 0.88 -1.83
CA LEU A 106 -2.19 0.09 -1.03
C LEU A 106 -0.84 -0.14 -1.71
N GLU A 107 -0.74 0.02 -3.04
CA GLU A 107 0.53 -0.11 -3.74
C GLU A 107 1.56 0.95 -3.30
N PRO A 108 2.81 0.55 -2.99
CA PRO A 108 3.84 1.49 -2.52
C PRO A 108 4.23 2.56 -3.56
N ARG A 109 4.03 2.25 -4.85
CA ARG A 109 4.42 3.07 -6.01
C ARG A 109 3.23 3.75 -6.70
N SER A 110 2.03 3.64 -6.14
CA SER A 110 0.84 4.30 -6.69
C SER A 110 0.99 5.83 -6.63
N ASP A 111 0.53 6.52 -7.69
CA ASP A 111 0.64 7.98 -7.83
C ASP A 111 -0.40 8.77 -7.01
N ASP A 112 -1.35 8.07 -6.40
CA ASP A 112 -2.42 8.65 -5.56
C ASP A 112 -2.77 7.69 -4.40
N GLY A 113 -1.82 6.83 -4.01
CA GLY A 113 -1.97 5.89 -2.91
C GLY A 113 -1.67 6.50 -1.53
N LEU A 114 -1.84 5.72 -0.47
CA LEU A 114 -1.61 6.19 0.91
C LEU A 114 -0.17 6.67 1.14
N VAL A 115 0.81 6.06 0.47
CA VAL A 115 2.20 6.53 0.47
C VAL A 115 2.28 7.91 -0.16
N ASN A 116 1.75 8.08 -1.38
CA ASN A 116 1.81 9.34 -2.10
C ASN A 116 1.21 10.48 -1.29
N TRP A 117 0.08 10.23 -0.62
CA TRP A 117 -0.57 11.19 0.28
C TRP A 117 0.09 11.38 1.65
N ALA A 118 1.31 10.88 1.86
CA ALA A 118 2.08 10.98 3.11
C ALA A 118 1.39 10.35 4.35
N GLN A 119 0.46 9.42 4.15
CA GLN A 119 -0.29 8.80 5.25
C GLN A 119 0.49 7.69 5.96
N LEU A 120 1.57 7.22 5.35
CA LEU A 120 2.40 6.11 5.87
C LEU A 120 3.82 6.54 6.26
N ASP A 121 4.11 7.85 6.37
CA ASP A 121 5.45 8.40 6.64
C ASP A 121 6.16 7.73 7.83
N LYS A 122 5.41 7.33 8.87
CA LYS A 122 5.93 6.65 10.07
C LYS A 122 6.68 5.34 9.76
N TRP A 123 6.40 4.70 8.62
CA TRP A 123 6.98 3.40 8.25
C TRP A 123 7.97 3.47 7.08
N LEU A 124 8.22 4.65 6.49
CA LEU A 124 9.00 4.78 5.26
C LEU A 124 10.50 4.98 5.52
N GLU A 125 11.12 4.04 6.23
CA GLU A 125 12.56 4.08 6.54
C GLU A 125 13.38 3.24 5.54
N PRO A 126 14.48 3.78 4.97
CA PRO A 126 15.42 3.02 4.14
C PRO A 126 15.91 1.73 4.82
N GLY A 127 15.93 0.63 4.07
CA GLY A 127 16.31 -0.70 4.54
C GLY A 127 15.22 -1.44 5.32
N LYS A 128 14.05 -0.84 5.56
CA LYS A 128 12.88 -1.51 6.12
C LYS A 128 11.94 -1.98 5.01
N ASP A 129 11.06 -2.91 5.36
CA ASP A 129 9.98 -3.33 4.49
C ASP A 129 8.78 -2.39 4.65
N TYR A 130 8.15 -2.06 3.53
CA TYR A 130 6.86 -1.36 3.49
C TYR A 130 5.81 -2.16 4.28
N PRO A 131 4.98 -1.52 5.13
CA PRO A 131 4.12 -2.22 6.09
C PRO A 131 2.90 -2.91 5.45
N ILE A 132 2.79 -2.93 4.12
CA ILE A 132 1.71 -3.60 3.39
C ILE A 132 2.34 -4.58 2.40
N TYR A 133 2.14 -5.85 2.68
CA TYR A 133 2.66 -6.97 1.90
C TYR A 133 1.65 -7.43 0.86
N ARG A 134 2.14 -8.10 -0.17
CA ARG A 134 1.34 -8.64 -1.27
C ARG A 134 1.34 -10.16 -1.19
N SER A 135 0.22 -10.81 -1.50
CA SER A 135 0.19 -12.26 -1.62
C SER A 135 1.06 -12.74 -2.77
N ILE A 136 1.69 -13.89 -2.62
CA ILE A 136 2.37 -14.60 -3.70
C ILE A 136 1.33 -15.49 -4.40
N ASP A 137 1.27 -15.43 -5.73
CA ASP A 137 0.41 -16.29 -6.55
C ASP A 137 1.07 -17.65 -6.84
#